data_AF-A0A921CMM1-F1
#
_entry.id   AF-A0A921CMM1-F1
#
_cell.length_a   1.000
_cell.length_b   1.000
_cell.length_c   1.000
_cell.angle_alpha   90.00
_cell.angle_beta   90.00
_cell.angle_gamma   90.00
#
_symmetry.space_group_name_H-M   'P 1'
#
loop_
_entity.id
_entity.type
_entity.pdbx_description
1 polymer ?
#
loop_
_entity_poly.entity_id
_entity_poly.type
_entity_poly.pdbx_seq_one_letter_code
_entity_poly.pdbx_strand_id
1 'polypeptide(L)'
;MGPGKRLPVLLLSLLLLTAVLAPRPAGAAAPVRVLLNGRPLVFDVPPVLEQGRTLVPFRAIGEALGVNVHWDGARRVVHAERGDLVVELTIGARTAKVAGRQVPLDAPAVVRQSRTLVPLRFFSQAFGAAVGWDNATRTVTIHTGPTPAYILGYYFSRSYPDFMASYRELSGVAPKWYTLDENGRLTGQAAQRGISVPDGYQEPLTVAAQAGVETYALIFENTPDKLHQVLSDRTRGDQLIADITALLAREGFTGVNIDFELVREADGPALTAFVERLAQAVHAQGKKLALSLPARTENGWHRAYDYAALGRAADQVAIMAYDKSPGTAGPQTPLPWVREVVDYTLKRIPAEKVLLGLGIYGYDWSPAGRRTILFAHNGLDAYVSYLDDILKRYRPEVKWDESAALPHFTYTDEQGQAHTVWYENTASLRAKLDLVREKGLAGVAFWRLGYTTPEFYQLLRQYWTPVKPRAPQGAR
;
A
#
# COMPACT_ATOMS: atom_id res chain seq x y z
N MET A 1 -96.32 39.30 32.95
CA MET A 1 -96.67 38.69 31.66
C MET A 1 -95.38 38.17 31.03
N GLY A 2 -95.26 36.86 30.77
CA GLY A 2 -94.09 36.27 30.08
C GLY A 2 -94.18 36.43 28.55
N PRO A 3 -93.34 35.76 27.73
CA PRO A 3 -92.19 34.91 28.05
C PRO A 3 -90.87 35.34 27.34
N GLY A 4 -89.73 34.87 27.87
CA GLY A 4 -88.40 35.04 27.26
C GLY A 4 -88.11 33.99 26.17
N LYS A 5 -87.51 34.43 25.06
CA LYS A 5 -86.99 33.58 23.99
C LYS A 5 -85.47 33.43 24.14
N ARG A 6 -84.99 32.19 24.29
CA ARG A 6 -83.57 31.81 24.21
C ARG A 6 -83.29 31.27 22.81
N LEU A 7 -82.20 31.74 22.20
CA LEU A 7 -81.66 31.27 20.92
C LEU A 7 -80.63 30.14 21.19
N PRO A 8 -80.60 29.00 20.46
CA PRO A 8 -79.62 27.96 20.69
C PRO A 8 -78.34 28.19 19.87
N VAL A 9 -77.21 28.01 20.53
CA VAL A 9 -75.85 27.99 19.97
C VAL A 9 -75.54 26.55 19.49
N LEU A 10 -75.20 26.38 18.22
CA LEU A 10 -74.59 25.14 17.72
C LEU A 10 -73.07 25.22 17.93
N LEU A 11 -72.52 24.37 18.79
CA LEU A 11 -71.08 24.15 18.94
C LEU A 11 -70.71 22.82 18.26
N LEU A 12 -69.87 22.91 17.23
CA LEU A 12 -69.31 21.77 16.51
C LEU A 12 -68.07 21.26 17.26
N SER A 13 -68.17 20.11 17.92
CA SER A 13 -67.06 19.48 18.66
C SER A 13 -66.18 18.63 17.73
N LEU A 14 -64.96 19.10 17.48
CA LEU A 14 -63.90 18.41 16.74
C LEU A 14 -63.14 17.46 17.69
N LEU A 15 -63.29 16.15 17.52
CA LEU A 15 -62.47 15.14 18.22
C LEU A 15 -61.07 15.07 17.57
N LEU A 16 -60.04 15.54 18.25
CA LEU A 16 -58.64 15.27 17.91
C LEU A 16 -58.21 13.92 18.51
N LEU A 17 -57.89 12.95 17.65
CA LEU A 17 -57.30 11.67 18.02
C LEU A 17 -55.76 11.84 18.12
N THR A 18 -55.24 12.13 19.32
CA THR A 18 -53.80 12.15 19.56
C THR A 18 -53.27 10.73 19.73
N ALA A 19 -52.64 10.19 18.69
CA ALA A 19 -51.86 8.96 18.78
C ALA A 19 -50.61 9.22 19.65
N VAL A 20 -50.60 8.68 20.86
CA VAL A 20 -49.41 8.65 21.71
C VAL A 20 -48.41 7.67 21.10
N LEU A 21 -47.40 8.17 20.38
CA LEU A 21 -46.21 7.39 20.04
C LEU A 21 -45.45 7.13 21.33
N ALA A 22 -45.61 5.94 21.91
CA ALA A 22 -44.70 5.47 22.93
C ALA A 22 -43.28 5.37 22.33
N PRO A 23 -42.23 5.88 22.99
CA PRO A 23 -40.86 5.69 22.54
C PRO A 23 -40.55 4.20 22.48
N ARG A 24 -40.14 3.70 21.31
CA ARG A 24 -39.67 2.32 21.17
C ARG A 24 -38.43 2.15 22.07
N PRO A 25 -38.33 1.08 22.88
CA PRO A 25 -37.11 0.80 23.60
C PRO A 25 -35.99 0.64 22.57
N ALA A 26 -34.92 1.41 22.74
CA ALA A 26 -33.70 1.25 21.95
C ALA A 26 -33.19 -0.18 22.20
N GLY A 27 -33.36 -1.06 21.21
CA GLY A 27 -32.83 -2.42 21.28
C GLY A 27 -31.32 -2.37 21.50
N ALA A 28 -30.81 -3.17 22.44
CA ALA A 28 -29.38 -3.30 22.67
C ALA A 28 -28.68 -3.60 21.33
N ALA A 29 -27.62 -2.84 21.02
CA ALA A 29 -26.86 -3.05 19.80
C ALA A 29 -26.37 -4.50 19.72
N ALA A 30 -26.43 -5.11 18.53
CA ALA A 30 -26.00 -6.49 18.34
C ALA A 30 -24.57 -6.72 18.87
N PRO A 31 -24.30 -7.86 19.52
CA PRO A 31 -22.99 -8.16 20.09
C PRO A 31 -21.92 -8.22 18.99
N VAL A 32 -20.70 -7.81 19.34
CA VAL A 32 -19.56 -7.86 18.41
C VAL A 32 -19.16 -9.31 18.18
N ARG A 33 -19.03 -9.70 16.91
CA ARG A 33 -18.55 -11.02 16.50
C ARG A 33 -17.06 -10.93 16.14
N VAL A 34 -16.31 -11.99 16.42
CA VAL A 34 -14.91 -12.10 16.01
C VAL A 34 -14.73 -13.39 15.22
N LEU A 35 -14.15 -13.29 14.02
CA LEU A 35 -13.81 -14.42 13.18
C LEU A 35 -12.29 -14.51 13.05
N LEU A 36 -11.69 -15.67 13.32
CA LEU A 36 -10.29 -15.97 13.03
C LEU A 36 -10.22 -16.93 11.84
N ASN A 37 -9.61 -16.50 10.74
CA ASN A 37 -9.54 -17.22 9.47
C ASN A 37 -10.92 -17.74 9.02
N GLY A 38 -11.94 -16.88 9.15
CA GLY A 38 -13.33 -17.20 8.81
C GLY A 38 -14.08 -18.03 9.86
N ARG A 39 -13.43 -18.50 10.93
CA ARG A 39 -14.06 -19.31 11.99
C ARG A 39 -14.44 -18.43 13.19
N PRO A 40 -15.65 -18.54 13.76
CA PRO A 40 -16.02 -17.78 14.96
C PRO A 40 -15.10 -18.08 16.14
N LEU A 41 -14.62 -17.02 16.80
CA LEU A 41 -13.89 -17.11 18.05
C LEU A 41 -14.85 -16.87 19.23
N VAL A 42 -14.85 -17.81 20.17
CA VAL A 42 -15.71 -17.77 21.36
C VAL A 42 -14.92 -17.21 22.53
N PHE A 43 -15.56 -16.33 23.30
CA PHE A 43 -15.00 -15.73 24.49
C PHE A 43 -15.89 -16.05 25.70
N ASP A 44 -15.27 -16.24 26.85
CA ASP A 44 -15.97 -16.43 28.12
C ASP A 44 -16.61 -15.14 28.63
N VAL A 45 -16.01 -13.99 28.31
CA VAL A 45 -16.62 -12.67 28.43
C VAL A 45 -16.77 -12.06 27.03
N PRO A 46 -17.97 -11.56 26.66
CA PRO A 46 -18.21 -11.00 25.33
C PRO A 46 -17.23 -9.87 24.97
N PRO A 47 -16.82 -9.76 23.70
CA PRO A 47 -16.08 -8.60 23.22
C PRO A 47 -16.81 -7.29 23.54
N VAL A 48 -16.06 -6.29 23.99
CA VAL A 48 -16.61 -4.98 24.37
C VAL A 48 -16.18 -3.94 23.34
N LEU A 49 -17.10 -3.08 22.92
CA LEU A 49 -16.79 -1.93 22.07
C LEU A 49 -16.73 -0.67 22.94
N GLU A 50 -15.54 -0.15 23.21
CA GLU A 50 -15.34 1.10 23.97
C GLU A 50 -14.68 2.15 23.06
N GLN A 51 -15.27 3.34 22.95
CA GLN A 51 -14.73 4.45 22.15
C GLN A 51 -14.36 4.07 20.70
N GLY A 52 -15.13 3.17 20.08
CA GLY A 52 -14.87 2.69 18.73
C GLY A 52 -13.70 1.70 18.62
N ARG A 53 -13.29 1.07 19.72
CA ARG A 53 -12.27 0.02 19.77
C ARG A 53 -12.83 -1.24 20.41
N THR A 54 -12.56 -2.38 19.77
CA THR A 54 -12.96 -3.70 20.27
C THR A 54 -11.92 -4.22 21.25
N LEU A 55 -12.35 -4.52 22.46
CA LEU A 55 -11.56 -5.13 23.53
C LEU A 55 -12.01 -6.58 23.72
N VAL A 56 -11.06 -7.49 23.88
CA VAL A 56 -11.32 -8.93 24.06
C VAL A 56 -10.46 -9.54 25.16
N PRO A 57 -10.91 -10.64 25.80
CA PRO A 57 -10.10 -11.39 26.75
C PRO A 57 -8.74 -11.79 26.15
N PHE A 58 -7.66 -11.33 26.77
CA PHE A 58 -6.29 -11.48 26.23
C PHE A 58 -5.88 -12.94 26.04
N ARG A 59 -6.35 -13.82 26.95
CA ARG A 59 -6.01 -15.25 26.93
C ARG A 59 -6.58 -15.93 25.70
N ALA A 60 -7.88 -15.77 25.48
CA ALA A 60 -8.59 -16.38 24.35
C ALA A 60 -8.02 -15.91 22.99
N ILE A 61 -7.74 -14.61 22.85
CA ILE A 61 -7.15 -14.10 21.60
C ILE A 61 -5.68 -14.55 21.44
N GLY A 62 -4.90 -14.59 22.54
CA GLY A 62 -3.51 -15.06 22.52
C GLY A 62 -3.41 -16.52 22.09
N GLU A 63 -4.16 -17.41 22.75
CA GLU A 63 -4.20 -18.84 22.44
C GLU A 63 -4.65 -19.08 20.99
N ALA A 64 -5.68 -18.36 20.53
CA ALA A 64 -6.17 -18.47 19.16
C ALA A 64 -5.12 -18.05 18.11
N LEU A 65 -4.23 -17.12 18.46
CA LEU A 65 -3.13 -16.66 17.60
C LEU A 65 -1.84 -17.49 17.75
N GLY A 66 -1.85 -18.54 18.58
CA GLY A 66 -0.67 -19.33 18.91
C GLY A 66 0.39 -18.54 19.68
N VAL A 67 -0.04 -17.62 20.54
CA VAL A 67 0.80 -16.76 21.36
C VAL A 67 0.75 -17.23 22.81
N ASN A 68 1.91 -17.37 23.44
CA ASN A 68 2.00 -17.68 24.86
C ASN A 68 1.66 -16.43 25.66
N VAL A 69 0.67 -16.50 26.54
CA VAL A 69 0.17 -15.33 27.27
C VAL A 69 0.11 -15.57 28.77
N HIS A 70 0.61 -14.62 29.54
CA HIS A 70 0.56 -14.62 30.99
C HIS A 70 0.10 -13.28 31.55
N TRP A 71 -0.54 -13.33 32.72
CA TRP A 71 -0.93 -12.15 33.49
C TRP A 71 0.02 -12.01 34.67
N ASP A 72 0.72 -10.87 34.73
CA ASP A 72 1.51 -10.48 35.89
C ASP A 72 0.66 -9.58 36.79
N GLY A 73 0.16 -10.15 37.88
CA GLY A 73 -0.69 -9.45 38.84
C GLY A 73 0.04 -8.37 39.63
N ALA A 74 1.34 -8.53 39.88
CA ALA A 74 2.13 -7.58 40.67
C ALA A 74 2.40 -6.30 39.86
N ARG A 75 2.78 -6.45 38.59
CA ARG A 75 3.02 -5.33 37.67
C ARG A 75 1.74 -4.83 36.99
N ARG A 76 0.64 -5.58 37.08
CA ARG A 76 -0.61 -5.36 36.32
C ARG A 76 -0.35 -5.34 34.81
N VAL A 77 0.39 -6.33 34.32
CA VAL A 77 0.84 -6.43 32.93
C VAL A 77 0.31 -7.71 32.29
N VAL A 78 -0.25 -7.59 31.08
CA VAL A 78 -0.37 -8.71 30.15
C VAL A 78 0.96 -8.85 29.44
N HIS A 79 1.57 -10.01 29.54
CA HIS A 79 2.75 -10.36 28.77
C HIS A 79 2.39 -11.44 27.77
N ALA A 80 2.74 -11.23 26.52
CA ALA A 80 2.43 -12.09 25.41
C ALA A 80 3.69 -12.31 24.58
N GLU A 81 4.00 -13.54 24.21
CA GLU A 81 5.22 -13.88 23.48
C GLU A 81 5.00 -14.93 22.39
N ARG A 82 5.72 -14.81 21.28
CA ARG A 82 5.78 -15.83 20.22
C ARG A 82 7.13 -15.77 19.51
N GLY A 83 7.97 -16.79 19.74
CA GLY A 83 9.39 -16.71 19.37
C GLY A 83 10.07 -15.60 20.16
N ASP A 84 10.90 -14.79 19.50
CA ASP A 84 11.62 -13.68 20.14
C ASP A 84 10.78 -12.41 20.31
N LEU A 85 9.55 -12.39 19.77
CA LEU A 85 8.66 -11.25 19.88
C LEU A 85 7.92 -11.27 21.22
N VAL A 86 8.15 -10.24 22.03
CA VAL A 86 7.45 -9.99 23.30
C VAL A 86 6.59 -8.74 23.20
N VAL A 87 5.35 -8.83 23.68
CA VAL A 87 4.40 -7.73 23.79
C VAL A 87 3.93 -7.60 25.25
N GLU A 88 4.15 -6.44 25.85
CA GLU A 88 3.67 -6.11 27.20
C GLU A 88 2.61 -5.00 27.15
N LEU A 89 1.44 -5.26 27.73
CA LEU A 89 0.38 -4.26 27.92
C LEU A 89 0.13 -4.04 29.41
N THR A 90 0.36 -2.82 29.89
CA THR A 90 0.04 -2.43 31.27
C THR A 90 -1.40 -1.95 31.35
N ILE A 91 -2.16 -2.41 32.34
CA ILE A 91 -3.57 -2.00 32.50
C ILE A 91 -3.68 -0.49 32.69
N GLY A 92 -4.54 0.15 31.90
CA GLY A 92 -4.78 1.60 31.92
C GLY A 92 -3.75 2.45 31.18
N ALA A 93 -2.63 1.88 30.74
CA ALA A 93 -1.62 2.63 29.98
C ALA A 93 -2.07 2.92 28.55
N ARG A 94 -1.66 4.08 28.02
CA ARG A 94 -1.85 4.47 26.60
C ARG A 94 -0.69 4.04 25.69
N THR A 95 0.27 3.30 26.23
CA THR A 95 1.38 2.71 25.48
C THR A 95 1.53 1.26 25.87
N ALA A 96 2.01 0.45 24.94
CA ALA A 96 2.47 -0.92 25.14
C ALA A 96 3.97 -1.00 24.86
N LYS A 97 4.61 -2.11 25.24
CA LYS A 97 5.95 -2.45 24.75
C LYS A 97 5.87 -3.58 23.74
N VAL A 98 6.53 -3.43 22.60
CA VAL A 98 6.64 -4.46 21.55
C VAL A 98 8.11 -4.64 21.23
N ALA A 99 8.65 -5.84 21.43
CA ALA A 99 10.10 -6.12 21.33
C ALA A 99 10.95 -5.10 22.12
N GLY A 100 10.49 -4.72 23.31
CA GLY A 100 11.13 -3.73 24.18
C GLY A 100 10.88 -2.25 23.82
N ARG A 101 10.32 -1.95 22.64
CA ARG A 101 10.04 -0.57 22.18
C ARG A 101 8.65 -0.11 22.62
N GLN A 102 8.51 1.15 23.03
CA GLN A 102 7.20 1.72 23.35
C GLN A 102 6.39 2.01 22.09
N VAL A 103 5.14 1.55 22.07
CA VAL A 103 4.20 1.75 20.96
C VAL A 103 2.91 2.36 21.51
N PRO A 104 2.37 3.44 20.90
CA PRO A 104 1.10 4.02 21.34
C PRO A 104 -0.07 3.05 21.13
N LEU A 105 -1.05 3.15 22.02
CA LEU A 105 -2.30 2.40 21.97
C LEU A 105 -3.48 3.34 21.73
N ASP A 106 -4.32 2.99 20.77
CA ASP A 106 -5.60 3.67 20.53
C ASP A 106 -6.61 3.48 21.67
N ALA A 107 -6.46 2.41 22.46
CA ALA A 107 -7.25 2.12 23.64
C ALA A 107 -6.38 1.40 24.67
N PRO A 108 -6.53 1.68 25.97
CA PRO A 108 -5.79 0.96 27.01
C PRO A 108 -6.34 -0.47 27.19
N ALA A 109 -5.50 -1.37 27.69
CA ALA A 109 -5.97 -2.63 28.27
C ALA A 109 -6.73 -2.36 29.58
N VAL A 110 -7.81 -3.09 29.83
CA VAL A 110 -8.72 -2.86 30.97
C VAL A 110 -9.06 -4.15 31.69
N VAL A 111 -9.61 -4.03 32.91
CA VAL A 111 -10.22 -5.16 33.61
C VAL A 111 -11.73 -4.94 33.69
N ARG A 112 -12.51 -5.94 33.29
CA ARG A 112 -13.99 -5.97 33.33
C ARG A 112 -14.44 -7.34 33.77
N GLN A 113 -15.38 -7.41 34.73
CA GLN A 113 -15.93 -8.67 35.23
C GLN A 113 -14.84 -9.71 35.57
N SER A 114 -13.77 -9.26 36.25
CA SER A 114 -12.61 -10.09 36.60
C SER A 114 -11.89 -10.73 35.39
N ARG A 115 -11.99 -10.12 34.21
CA ARG A 115 -11.23 -10.46 33.01
C ARG A 115 -10.42 -9.28 32.52
N THR A 116 -9.18 -9.57 32.16
CA THR A 116 -8.31 -8.61 31.48
C THR A 116 -8.64 -8.60 29.99
N LEU A 117 -9.06 -7.46 29.49
CA LEU A 117 -9.36 -7.21 28.09
C LEU A 117 -8.25 -6.37 27.45
N VAL A 118 -7.82 -6.76 26.26
CA VAL A 118 -6.80 -6.04 25.48
C VAL A 118 -7.42 -5.52 24.18
N PRO A 119 -6.89 -4.43 23.59
CA PRO A 119 -7.34 -3.94 22.29
C PRO A 119 -7.04 -4.99 21.22
N LEU A 120 -8.10 -5.58 20.66
CA LEU A 120 -8.00 -6.73 19.75
C LEU A 120 -7.08 -6.40 18.57
N ARG A 121 -7.34 -5.26 17.90
CA ARG A 121 -6.60 -4.87 16.69
C ARG A 121 -5.10 -4.79 16.95
N PHE A 122 -4.70 -4.02 17.97
CA PHE A 122 -3.30 -3.87 18.35
C PHE A 122 -2.68 -5.22 18.69
N PHE A 123 -3.34 -5.99 19.57
CA PHE A 123 -2.81 -7.27 20.04
C PHE A 123 -2.61 -8.25 18.87
N SER A 124 -3.59 -8.40 18.00
CA SER A 124 -3.50 -9.29 16.84
C SER A 124 -2.47 -8.83 15.81
N GLN A 125 -2.41 -7.52 15.51
CA GLN A 125 -1.44 -6.96 14.57
C GLN A 125 -0.01 -7.03 15.08
N ALA A 126 0.22 -6.87 16.38
CA ALA A 126 1.54 -7.04 16.98
C ALA A 126 2.10 -8.45 16.67
N PHE A 127 1.23 -9.46 16.63
CA PHE A 127 1.58 -10.83 16.22
C PHE A 127 1.31 -11.09 14.71
N GLY A 128 1.40 -10.07 13.87
CA GLY A 128 1.41 -10.21 12.41
C GLY A 128 0.10 -10.64 11.76
N ALA A 129 -1.03 -10.59 12.48
CA ALA A 129 -2.35 -10.88 11.94
C ALA A 129 -2.97 -9.62 11.30
N ALA A 130 -3.67 -9.79 10.18
CA ALA A 130 -4.48 -8.72 9.60
C ALA A 130 -5.84 -8.65 10.30
N VAL A 131 -6.36 -7.43 10.52
CA VAL A 131 -7.63 -7.21 11.24
C VAL A 131 -8.57 -6.30 10.44
N GLY A 132 -9.73 -6.83 10.08
CA GLY A 132 -10.82 -6.10 9.43
C GLY A 132 -11.98 -5.78 10.38
N TRP A 133 -12.78 -4.77 10.02
CA TRP A 133 -14.05 -4.46 10.67
C TRP A 133 -15.14 -4.29 9.62
N ASP A 134 -16.20 -5.09 9.73
CA ASP A 134 -17.44 -4.92 8.98
C ASP A 134 -18.47 -4.24 9.90
N ASN A 135 -18.83 -3.01 9.54
CA ASN A 135 -19.77 -2.22 10.31
C ASN A 135 -21.22 -2.71 10.19
N ALA A 136 -21.61 -3.25 9.03
CA ALA A 136 -22.97 -3.72 8.79
C ALA A 136 -23.27 -4.98 9.62
N THR A 137 -22.29 -5.88 9.71
CA THR A 137 -22.44 -7.13 10.49
C THR A 137 -21.86 -7.06 11.90
N ARG A 138 -21.21 -5.95 12.27
CA ARG A 138 -20.46 -5.76 13.54
C ARG A 138 -19.46 -6.88 13.80
N THR A 139 -18.74 -7.26 12.74
CA THR A 139 -17.81 -8.38 12.75
C THR A 139 -16.38 -7.90 12.65
N VAL A 140 -15.54 -8.34 13.58
CA VAL A 140 -14.09 -8.28 13.47
C VAL A 140 -13.61 -9.52 12.74
N THR A 141 -12.84 -9.36 11.67
CA THR A 141 -12.15 -10.47 11.00
C THR A 141 -10.67 -10.42 11.33
N ILE A 142 -10.08 -11.56 11.66
CA ILE A 142 -8.66 -11.73 11.95
C ILE A 142 -8.14 -12.78 10.97
N HIS A 143 -7.09 -12.45 10.23
CA HIS A 143 -6.44 -13.36 9.31
C HIS A 143 -4.99 -13.58 9.74
N THR A 144 -4.63 -14.83 9.97
CA THR A 144 -3.24 -15.25 10.25
C THR A 144 -2.68 -15.97 9.05
N GLY A 145 -1.44 -15.64 8.68
CA GLY A 145 -0.80 -16.15 7.47
C GLY A 145 -1.00 -15.24 6.26
N PRO A 146 -0.55 -15.68 5.08
CA PRO A 146 -0.58 -14.84 3.89
C PRO A 146 -2.02 -14.66 3.37
N THR A 147 -2.39 -13.41 3.05
CA THR A 147 -3.66 -13.09 2.37
C THR A 147 -3.42 -12.82 0.88
N PRO A 148 -4.42 -12.96 0.00
CA PRO A 148 -4.25 -12.54 -1.39
C PRO A 148 -3.90 -11.06 -1.48
N ALA A 149 -2.87 -10.71 -2.24
CA ALA A 149 -2.55 -9.33 -2.60
C ALA A 149 -1.97 -9.26 -4.01
N TYR A 150 -2.05 -8.08 -4.60
CA TYR A 150 -1.46 -7.82 -5.91
C TYR A 150 0.00 -7.36 -5.75
N ILE A 151 0.93 -8.10 -6.35
CA ILE A 151 2.37 -7.83 -6.29
C ILE A 151 2.87 -7.46 -7.70
N LEU A 152 3.21 -6.20 -7.92
CA LEU A 152 3.69 -5.69 -9.21
C LEU A 152 5.21 -5.44 -9.20
N GLY A 153 5.94 -6.09 -10.11
CA GLY A 153 7.38 -5.87 -10.28
C GLY A 153 7.70 -5.02 -11.51
N TYR A 154 8.47 -3.95 -11.35
CA TYR A 154 9.02 -3.17 -12.47
C TYR A 154 10.33 -3.77 -12.95
N TYR A 155 10.40 -4.12 -14.23
CA TYR A 155 11.60 -4.67 -14.86
C TYR A 155 12.40 -3.54 -15.49
N PHE A 156 13.69 -3.43 -15.17
CA PHE A 156 14.58 -2.44 -15.77
C PHE A 156 16.00 -2.95 -15.69
N SER A 157 16.82 -2.84 -16.74
CA SER A 157 18.26 -3.18 -16.80
C SER A 157 18.79 -4.22 -15.77
N ARG A 158 19.18 -5.39 -16.28
CA ARG A 158 19.69 -6.56 -15.50
C ARG A 158 18.67 -7.18 -14.52
N SER A 159 17.36 -7.02 -14.76
CA SER A 159 16.32 -7.71 -13.98
C SER A 159 16.12 -9.19 -14.33
N TYR A 160 16.68 -9.69 -15.44
CA TYR A 160 16.39 -11.03 -15.97
C TYR A 160 16.64 -12.15 -14.93
N PRO A 161 17.81 -12.23 -14.27
CA PRO A 161 18.07 -13.33 -13.33
C PRO A 161 17.11 -13.30 -12.14
N ASP A 162 16.82 -12.11 -11.60
CA ASP A 162 15.84 -11.92 -10.53
C ASP A 162 14.46 -12.40 -10.99
N PHE A 163 13.97 -11.87 -12.12
CA PHE A 163 12.66 -12.25 -12.66
C PHE A 163 12.52 -13.77 -12.83
N MET A 164 13.53 -14.43 -13.42
CA MET A 164 13.49 -15.87 -13.62
C MET A 164 13.47 -16.66 -12.30
N ALA A 165 14.09 -16.12 -11.24
CA ALA A 165 14.05 -16.70 -9.90
C ALA A 165 12.72 -16.44 -9.16
N SER A 166 12.00 -15.37 -9.50
CA SER A 166 10.92 -14.83 -8.65
C SER A 166 9.56 -14.63 -9.31
N TYR A 167 9.40 -14.87 -10.62
CA TYR A 167 8.15 -14.58 -11.35
C TYR A 167 6.89 -15.21 -10.73
N ARG A 168 7.03 -16.33 -10.01
CA ARG A 168 5.90 -16.99 -9.33
C ARG A 168 5.35 -16.15 -8.18
N GLU A 169 6.18 -15.31 -7.57
CA GLU A 169 5.83 -14.40 -6.47
C GLU A 169 5.09 -13.14 -6.95
N LEU A 170 4.92 -12.92 -8.27
CA LEU A 170 4.34 -11.71 -8.84
C LEU A 170 2.88 -11.90 -9.28
N SER A 171 2.03 -10.90 -9.08
CA SER A 171 0.72 -10.80 -9.72
C SER A 171 0.80 -10.19 -11.12
N GLY A 172 1.67 -9.20 -11.26
CA GLY A 172 1.93 -8.51 -12.51
C GLY A 172 3.40 -8.13 -12.66
N VAL A 173 3.82 -7.92 -13.89
CA VAL A 173 5.15 -7.42 -14.24
C VAL A 173 5.02 -6.39 -15.35
N ALA A 174 5.87 -5.36 -15.29
CA ALA A 174 6.10 -4.43 -16.40
C ALA A 174 7.47 -4.75 -17.03
N PRO A 175 7.55 -5.73 -17.96
CA PRO A 175 8.82 -6.31 -18.41
C PRO A 175 9.54 -5.46 -19.46
N LYS A 176 8.84 -4.48 -20.06
CA LYS A 176 9.33 -3.71 -21.20
C LYS A 176 8.86 -2.27 -21.14
N TRP A 177 9.79 -1.38 -21.45
CA TRP A 177 9.63 0.07 -21.43
C TRP A 177 9.44 0.62 -22.83
N TYR A 178 8.58 1.61 -22.91
CA TYR A 178 8.39 2.48 -24.05
C TYR A 178 8.42 3.92 -23.58
N THR A 179 8.68 4.83 -24.50
CA THR A 179 8.71 6.26 -24.25
C THR A 179 8.25 7.01 -25.50
N LEU A 180 8.35 8.34 -25.49
CA LEU A 180 7.96 9.18 -26.61
C LEU A 180 9.18 9.69 -27.39
N ASP A 181 9.09 9.60 -28.72
CA ASP A 181 10.05 10.26 -29.60
C ASP A 181 9.81 11.79 -29.62
N GLU A 182 10.61 12.53 -30.40
CA GLU A 182 10.50 14.00 -30.50
C GLU A 182 9.19 14.49 -31.14
N ASN A 183 8.41 13.60 -31.75
CA ASN A 183 7.10 13.90 -32.32
C ASN A 183 5.94 13.51 -31.39
N GLY A 184 6.24 12.95 -30.21
CA GLY A 184 5.24 12.43 -29.30
C GLY A 184 4.68 11.06 -29.70
N ARG A 185 5.35 10.33 -30.60
CA ARG A 185 4.98 8.97 -31.00
C ARG A 185 5.63 7.94 -30.09
N LEU A 186 4.97 6.79 -29.96
CA LEU A 186 5.44 5.70 -29.12
C LEU A 186 6.71 5.05 -29.71
N THR A 187 7.76 4.92 -28.90
CA THR A 187 9.01 4.22 -29.27
C THR A 187 9.50 3.31 -28.15
N GLY A 188 10.08 2.17 -28.51
CA GLY A 188 10.80 1.27 -27.59
C GLY A 188 12.31 1.57 -27.52
N GLN A 189 12.76 2.66 -28.13
CA GLN A 189 14.17 3.02 -28.23
C GLN A 189 14.38 4.49 -27.86
N ALA A 190 15.19 4.74 -26.84
CA ALA A 190 15.70 6.05 -26.45
C ALA A 190 17.09 5.90 -25.80
N ALA A 191 18.14 5.98 -26.62
CA ALA A 191 19.52 5.75 -26.20
C ALA A 191 19.96 6.66 -25.04
N GLN A 192 19.58 7.95 -25.06
CA GLN A 192 19.90 8.90 -23.99
C GLN A 192 19.28 8.54 -22.63
N ARG A 193 18.24 7.70 -22.62
CA ARG A 193 17.54 7.26 -21.41
C ARG A 193 17.86 5.82 -21.02
N GLY A 194 18.75 5.15 -21.75
CA GLY A 194 19.02 3.73 -21.56
C GLY A 194 17.78 2.85 -21.79
N ILE A 195 16.77 3.34 -22.52
CA ILE A 195 15.61 2.56 -22.92
C ILE A 195 15.96 1.92 -24.27
N SER A 196 16.14 0.62 -24.24
CA SER A 196 16.23 -0.21 -25.43
C SER A 196 15.41 -1.47 -25.20
N VAL A 197 14.82 -1.99 -26.28
CA VAL A 197 14.22 -3.32 -26.25
C VAL A 197 15.37 -4.31 -26.02
N PRO A 198 15.40 -5.02 -24.87
CA PRO A 198 16.49 -5.94 -24.61
C PRO A 198 16.35 -7.18 -25.50
N ASP A 199 17.48 -7.75 -25.93
CA ASP A 199 17.48 -9.04 -26.61
C ASP A 199 16.83 -10.10 -25.70
N GLY A 200 15.97 -10.95 -26.28
CA GLY A 200 15.28 -12.01 -25.55
C GLY A 200 14.11 -11.55 -24.66
N TYR A 201 13.65 -10.30 -24.75
CA TYR A 201 12.51 -9.80 -23.95
C TYR A 201 11.22 -10.62 -24.10
N GLN A 202 11.08 -11.38 -25.19
CA GLN A 202 9.95 -12.26 -25.45
C GLN A 202 9.86 -13.39 -24.42
N GLU A 203 10.99 -13.84 -23.86
CA GLU A 203 11.00 -14.92 -22.88
C GLU A 203 10.33 -14.47 -21.56
N PRO A 204 10.70 -13.34 -20.93
CA PRO A 204 9.97 -12.85 -19.76
C PRO A 204 8.47 -12.69 -19.98
N LEU A 205 8.05 -12.22 -21.16
CA LEU A 205 6.63 -12.12 -21.52
C LEU A 205 5.96 -13.50 -21.56
N THR A 206 6.61 -14.48 -22.19
CA THR A 206 6.09 -15.84 -22.32
C THR A 206 6.00 -16.54 -20.97
N VAL A 207 7.06 -16.46 -20.16
CA VAL A 207 7.12 -17.04 -18.82
C VAL A 207 6.07 -16.42 -17.91
N ALA A 208 5.92 -15.09 -17.94
CA ALA A 208 4.89 -14.39 -17.19
C ALA A 208 3.48 -14.89 -17.58
N ALA A 209 3.18 -14.93 -18.87
CA ALA A 209 1.88 -15.38 -19.37
C ALA A 209 1.56 -16.83 -18.95
N GLN A 210 2.52 -17.75 -19.10
CA GLN A 210 2.36 -19.15 -18.69
C GLN A 210 2.18 -19.32 -17.18
N ALA A 211 2.78 -18.43 -16.39
CA ALA A 211 2.66 -18.43 -14.93
C ALA A 211 1.43 -17.68 -14.41
N GLY A 212 0.55 -17.20 -15.30
CA GLY A 212 -0.61 -16.39 -14.96
C GLY A 212 -0.24 -15.05 -14.32
N VAL A 213 0.94 -14.50 -14.65
CA VAL A 213 1.39 -13.16 -14.25
C VAL A 213 0.93 -12.17 -15.31
N GLU A 214 0.22 -11.12 -14.91
CA GLU A 214 -0.20 -10.06 -15.83
C GLU A 214 1.01 -9.32 -16.39
N THR A 215 0.97 -8.98 -17.67
CA THR A 215 2.05 -8.23 -18.32
C THR A 215 1.56 -6.84 -18.71
N TYR A 216 2.31 -5.81 -18.31
CA TYR A 216 2.01 -4.42 -18.63
C TYR A 216 3.07 -3.83 -19.58
N ALA A 217 2.62 -3.20 -20.66
CA ALA A 217 3.48 -2.29 -21.42
C ALA A 217 3.67 -1.02 -20.59
N LEU A 218 4.90 -0.74 -20.14
CA LEU A 218 5.19 0.48 -19.38
C LEU A 218 5.51 1.63 -20.32
N ILE A 219 4.70 2.68 -20.29
CA ILE A 219 4.87 3.88 -21.10
C ILE A 219 5.37 4.99 -20.18
N PHE A 220 6.68 5.21 -20.21
CA PHE A 220 7.37 6.17 -19.37
C PHE A 220 7.74 7.43 -20.16
N GLU A 221 7.49 8.60 -19.58
CA GLU A 221 7.98 9.87 -20.11
C GLU A 221 8.08 10.90 -18.98
N ASN A 222 9.21 11.60 -18.90
CA ASN A 222 9.48 12.60 -17.86
C ASN A 222 9.98 13.95 -18.40
N THR A 223 10.00 14.16 -19.72
CA THR A 223 10.29 15.46 -20.33
C THR A 223 8.99 16.27 -20.41
N PRO A 224 8.87 17.40 -19.67
CA PRO A 224 7.64 18.18 -19.63
C PRO A 224 7.19 18.70 -21.00
N ASP A 225 8.12 19.03 -21.90
CA ASP A 225 7.79 19.48 -23.25
C ASP A 225 7.15 18.40 -24.12
N LYS A 226 7.67 17.16 -24.06
CA LYS A 226 7.09 16.02 -24.79
C LYS A 226 5.70 15.69 -24.28
N LEU A 227 5.52 15.71 -22.96
CA LEU A 227 4.21 15.50 -22.33
C LEU A 227 3.24 16.61 -22.75
N HIS A 228 3.65 17.87 -22.65
CA HIS A 228 2.82 19.00 -23.07
C HIS A 228 2.39 18.89 -24.52
N GLN A 229 3.31 18.56 -25.43
CA GLN A 229 3.03 18.40 -26.86
C GLN A 229 1.93 17.37 -27.15
N VAL A 230 1.92 16.24 -26.42
CA VAL A 230 0.92 15.18 -26.62
C VAL A 230 -0.37 15.44 -25.85
N LEU A 231 -0.28 16.02 -24.66
CA LEU A 231 -1.44 16.27 -23.80
C LEU A 231 -2.28 17.46 -24.28
N SER A 232 -1.65 18.52 -24.77
CA SER A 232 -2.32 19.74 -25.22
C SER A 232 -2.93 19.65 -26.63
N ASP A 233 -2.50 18.67 -27.44
CA ASP A 233 -2.98 18.44 -28.80
C ASP A 233 -3.82 17.16 -28.86
N ARG A 234 -5.12 17.32 -29.12
CA ARG A 234 -6.06 16.20 -29.17
C ARG A 234 -5.71 15.16 -30.23
N THR A 235 -5.24 15.59 -31.40
CA THR A 235 -4.88 14.69 -32.49
C THR A 235 -3.65 13.86 -32.14
N ARG A 236 -2.64 14.48 -31.53
CA ARG A 236 -1.45 13.76 -31.04
C ARG A 236 -1.78 12.80 -29.92
N GLY A 237 -2.59 13.23 -28.96
CA GLY A 237 -3.07 12.38 -27.87
C GLY A 237 -3.84 11.17 -28.39
N ASP A 238 -4.76 11.35 -29.34
CA ASP A 238 -5.54 10.24 -29.91
C ASP A 238 -4.66 9.31 -30.76
N GLN A 239 -3.63 9.84 -31.42
CA GLN A 239 -2.64 9.02 -32.12
C GLN A 239 -1.79 8.18 -31.14
N LEU A 240 -1.37 8.74 -30.00
CA LEU A 240 -0.66 7.97 -28.98
C LEU A 240 -1.55 6.86 -28.40
N ILE A 241 -2.84 7.13 -28.17
CA ILE A 241 -3.81 6.09 -27.74
C ILE A 241 -3.90 4.97 -28.79
N ALA A 242 -3.96 5.32 -30.08
CA ALA A 242 -3.95 4.33 -31.17
C ALA A 242 -2.66 3.50 -31.18
N ASP A 243 -1.50 4.11 -30.96
CA ASP A 243 -0.22 3.42 -30.90
C ASP A 243 -0.13 2.46 -29.72
N ILE A 244 -0.58 2.89 -28.54
CA ILE A 244 -0.62 2.06 -27.33
C ILE A 244 -1.54 0.85 -27.54
N THR A 245 -2.76 1.08 -28.03
CA THR A 245 -3.72 -0.01 -28.26
C THR A 245 -3.23 -1.00 -29.33
N ALA A 246 -2.60 -0.52 -30.41
CA ALA A 246 -1.96 -1.38 -31.41
C ALA A 246 -0.79 -2.19 -30.82
N LEU A 247 0.01 -1.59 -29.93
CA LEU A 247 1.06 -2.27 -29.19
C LEU A 247 0.51 -3.41 -28.31
N LEU A 248 -0.54 -3.16 -27.53
CA LEU A 248 -1.14 -4.16 -26.65
C LEU A 248 -1.67 -5.38 -27.44
N ALA A 249 -2.26 -5.13 -28.60
CA ALA A 249 -2.73 -6.19 -29.50
C ALA A 249 -1.56 -6.97 -30.11
N ARG A 250 -0.52 -6.27 -30.61
CA ARG A 250 0.63 -6.89 -31.27
C ARG A 250 1.46 -7.77 -30.34
N GLU A 251 1.72 -7.30 -29.11
CA GLU A 251 2.65 -7.97 -28.19
C GLU A 251 1.96 -8.79 -27.10
N GLY A 252 0.62 -8.82 -27.10
CA GLY A 252 -0.14 -9.71 -26.22
C GLY A 252 -0.14 -9.30 -24.74
N PHE A 253 0.19 -8.06 -24.42
CA PHE A 253 0.15 -7.54 -23.05
C PHE A 253 -1.26 -7.68 -22.42
N THR A 254 -1.32 -7.92 -21.12
CA THR A 254 -2.59 -7.88 -20.36
C THR A 254 -3.12 -6.45 -20.21
N GLY A 255 -2.22 -5.47 -20.17
CA GLY A 255 -2.57 -4.07 -20.02
C GLY A 255 -1.43 -3.10 -20.33
N VAL A 256 -1.69 -1.83 -20.05
CA VAL A 256 -0.71 -0.75 -20.13
C VAL A 256 -0.52 -0.14 -18.76
N ASN A 257 0.71 0.23 -18.42
CA ASN A 257 1.01 1.08 -17.28
C ASN A 257 1.55 2.43 -17.74
N ILE A 258 0.86 3.52 -17.40
CA ILE A 258 1.31 4.88 -17.71
C ILE A 258 2.13 5.44 -16.56
N ASP A 259 3.32 5.91 -16.88
CA ASP A 259 4.28 6.51 -15.96
C ASP A 259 4.78 7.85 -16.51
N PHE A 260 3.86 8.82 -16.51
CA PHE A 260 4.13 10.19 -16.95
C PHE A 260 4.54 11.02 -15.74
N GLU A 261 5.82 11.38 -15.69
CA GLU A 261 6.42 12.12 -14.60
C GLU A 261 6.70 13.58 -14.98
N LEU A 262 6.82 14.46 -13.98
CA LEU A 262 7.12 15.88 -14.17
C LEU A 262 6.12 16.62 -15.10
N VAL A 263 4.87 16.16 -15.15
CA VAL A 263 3.79 16.84 -15.88
C VAL A 263 3.60 18.24 -15.28
N ARG A 264 3.53 19.26 -16.15
CA ARG A 264 3.29 20.65 -15.75
C ARG A 264 1.95 20.77 -15.06
N GLU A 265 1.85 21.59 -14.02
CA GLU A 265 0.59 21.83 -13.31
C GLU A 265 -0.54 22.28 -14.27
N ALA A 266 -0.21 23.13 -15.24
CA ALA A 266 -1.14 23.60 -16.27
C ALA A 266 -1.66 22.49 -17.19
N ASP A 267 -0.91 21.39 -17.36
CA ASP A 267 -1.30 20.26 -18.21
C ASP A 267 -2.16 19.23 -17.46
N GLY A 268 -2.41 19.41 -16.15
CA GLY A 268 -3.14 18.45 -15.32
C GLY A 268 -4.55 18.08 -15.83
N PRO A 269 -5.41 19.04 -16.22
CA PRO A 269 -6.69 18.73 -16.83
C PRO A 269 -6.56 17.95 -18.14
N ALA A 270 -5.53 18.25 -18.94
CA ALA A 270 -5.27 17.57 -20.21
C ALA A 270 -4.77 16.14 -20.00
N LEU A 271 -3.89 15.92 -19.00
CA LEU A 271 -3.49 14.59 -18.53
C LEU A 271 -4.71 13.75 -18.13
N THR A 272 -5.58 14.31 -17.31
CA THR A 272 -6.80 13.63 -16.83
C THR A 272 -7.69 13.22 -18.01
N ALA A 273 -7.98 14.16 -18.93
CA ALA A 273 -8.78 13.88 -20.11
C ALA A 273 -8.13 12.85 -21.05
N PHE A 274 -6.79 12.86 -21.18
CA PHE A 274 -6.06 11.85 -21.96
C PHE A 274 -6.20 10.45 -21.33
N VAL A 275 -6.00 10.34 -20.01
CA VAL A 275 -6.07 9.06 -19.29
C VAL A 275 -7.48 8.48 -19.32
N GLU A 276 -8.53 9.30 -19.20
CA GLU A 276 -9.92 8.83 -19.32
C GLU A 276 -10.22 8.26 -20.71
N ARG A 277 -9.73 8.91 -21.78
CA ARG A 277 -9.86 8.38 -23.16
C ARG A 277 -9.05 7.12 -23.38
N LEU A 278 -7.83 7.07 -22.84
CA LEU A 278 -6.99 5.89 -22.91
C LEU A 278 -7.66 4.71 -22.19
N ALA A 279 -8.23 4.93 -21.00
CA ALA A 279 -8.96 3.91 -20.25
C ALA A 279 -10.08 3.30 -21.11
N GLN A 280 -10.92 4.14 -21.72
CA GLN A 280 -11.99 3.69 -22.62
C GLN A 280 -11.45 2.83 -23.77
N ALA A 281 -10.36 3.26 -24.43
CA ALA A 281 -9.79 2.56 -25.57
C ALA A 281 -9.15 1.20 -25.17
N VAL A 282 -8.47 1.15 -24.02
CA VAL A 282 -7.83 -0.06 -23.47
C VAL A 282 -8.90 -1.04 -22.97
N HIS A 283 -9.90 -0.57 -22.24
CA HIS A 283 -11.00 -1.40 -21.74
C HIS A 283 -11.86 -1.98 -22.88
N ALA A 284 -12.04 -1.25 -23.98
CA ALA A 284 -12.74 -1.76 -25.16
C ALA A 284 -12.06 -3.00 -25.79
N GLN A 285 -10.77 -3.22 -25.51
CA GLN A 285 -10.02 -4.42 -25.93
C GLN A 285 -9.94 -5.50 -24.85
N GLY A 286 -10.66 -5.34 -23.73
CA GLY A 286 -10.57 -6.22 -22.57
C GLY A 286 -9.20 -6.15 -21.86
N LYS A 287 -8.44 -5.07 -22.07
CA LYS A 287 -7.13 -4.84 -21.45
C LYS A 287 -7.27 -3.98 -20.21
N LYS A 288 -6.23 -3.96 -19.36
CA LYS A 288 -6.20 -3.17 -18.12
C LYS A 288 -5.38 -1.89 -18.25
N LEU A 289 -5.78 -0.87 -17.48
CA LEU A 289 -5.01 0.36 -17.29
C LEU A 289 -4.47 0.44 -15.86
N ALA A 290 -3.15 0.44 -15.73
CA ALA A 290 -2.45 0.75 -14.49
C ALA A 290 -1.80 2.14 -14.56
N LEU A 291 -1.69 2.85 -13.44
CA LEU A 291 -1.00 4.14 -13.37
C LEU A 291 0.11 4.12 -12.31
N SER A 292 1.26 4.69 -12.65
CA SER A 292 2.29 5.07 -11.68
C SER A 292 2.10 6.55 -11.36
N LEU A 293 1.79 6.87 -10.10
CA LEU A 293 1.59 8.25 -9.67
C LEU A 293 2.69 8.70 -8.70
N PRO A 294 3.23 9.92 -8.85
CA PRO A 294 4.22 10.47 -7.94
C PRO A 294 3.60 10.69 -6.56
N ALA A 295 4.34 10.41 -5.48
CA ALA A 295 3.84 10.58 -4.12
C ALA A 295 3.34 12.02 -3.84
N ARG A 296 2.18 12.12 -3.18
CA ARG A 296 1.60 13.39 -2.74
C ARG A 296 1.09 13.30 -1.31
N THR A 297 1.23 14.43 -0.60
CA THR A 297 0.56 14.72 0.67
C THR A 297 -0.31 15.96 0.49
N GLU A 298 -1.08 16.36 1.52
CA GLU A 298 -1.92 17.57 1.43
C GLU A 298 -1.11 18.85 1.18
N ASN A 299 0.18 18.86 1.56
CA ASN A 299 1.09 19.99 1.37
C ASN A 299 2.14 19.75 0.26
N GLY A 300 1.95 18.71 -0.56
CA GLY A 300 2.95 18.23 -1.52
C GLY A 300 2.96 18.96 -2.86
N TRP A 301 4.06 18.76 -3.59
CA TRP A 301 4.28 19.18 -4.98
C TRP A 301 3.52 18.22 -5.94
N HIS A 302 3.71 18.32 -7.27
CA HIS A 302 3.01 17.51 -8.29
C HIS A 302 1.49 17.74 -8.39
N ARG A 303 1.07 18.99 -8.54
CA ARG A 303 -0.36 19.36 -8.60
C ARG A 303 -1.09 18.96 -9.89
N ALA A 304 -0.36 18.54 -10.93
CA ALA A 304 -0.93 18.10 -12.20
C ALA A 304 -1.80 16.83 -12.11
N TYR A 305 -1.60 16.01 -11.07
CA TYR A 305 -2.23 14.69 -10.97
C TYR A 305 -3.51 14.75 -10.12
N ASP A 306 -4.67 14.71 -10.77
CA ASP A 306 -5.96 14.54 -10.11
C ASP A 306 -6.16 13.07 -9.71
N TYR A 307 -5.75 12.74 -8.49
CA TYR A 307 -5.85 11.38 -7.95
C TYR A 307 -7.27 10.80 -8.03
N ALA A 308 -8.30 11.62 -7.81
CA ALA A 308 -9.67 11.11 -7.78
C ALA A 308 -10.15 10.76 -9.20
N ALA A 309 -9.87 11.61 -10.18
CA ALA A 309 -10.21 11.32 -11.57
C ALA A 309 -9.38 10.16 -12.15
N LEU A 310 -8.06 10.20 -11.94
CA LEU A 310 -7.15 9.16 -12.39
C LEU A 310 -7.45 7.79 -11.75
N GLY A 311 -7.75 7.76 -10.45
CA GLY A 311 -8.14 6.53 -9.72
C GLY A 311 -9.50 5.95 -10.13
N ARG A 312 -10.42 6.78 -10.66
CA ARG A 312 -11.66 6.29 -11.27
C ARG A 312 -11.37 5.58 -12.60
N ALA A 313 -10.51 6.15 -13.43
CA ALA A 313 -10.17 5.62 -14.75
C ALA A 313 -9.31 4.33 -14.69
N ALA A 314 -8.39 4.23 -13.74
CA ALA A 314 -7.47 3.11 -13.63
C ALA A 314 -8.09 1.86 -12.97
N ASP A 315 -7.64 0.68 -13.39
CA ASP A 315 -7.89 -0.59 -12.69
C ASP A 315 -7.00 -0.73 -11.46
N GLN A 316 -5.78 -0.18 -11.54
CA GLN A 316 -4.78 -0.25 -10.49
C GLN A 316 -3.88 0.99 -10.48
N VAL A 317 -3.46 1.43 -9.30
CA VAL A 317 -2.63 2.63 -9.12
C VAL A 317 -1.46 2.30 -8.20
N ALA A 318 -0.24 2.34 -8.74
CA ALA A 318 1.00 2.25 -7.96
C ALA A 318 1.43 3.66 -7.53
N ILE A 319 1.48 3.90 -6.22
CA ILE A 319 1.94 5.18 -5.68
C ILE A 319 3.44 5.10 -5.41
N MET A 320 4.23 5.95 -6.06
CA MET A 320 5.70 5.98 -5.93
C MET A 320 6.12 6.64 -4.61
N ALA A 321 5.83 5.97 -3.49
CA ALA A 321 6.12 6.44 -2.13
C ALA A 321 7.58 6.20 -1.70
N TYR A 322 8.51 6.62 -2.56
CA TYR A 322 9.96 6.60 -2.37
C TYR A 322 10.57 7.86 -2.97
N ASP A 323 11.88 8.05 -2.76
CA ASP A 323 12.61 9.26 -3.17
C ASP A 323 11.96 10.56 -2.69
N LYS A 324 11.67 10.64 -1.38
CA LYS A 324 11.14 11.85 -0.74
C LYS A 324 12.00 13.08 -1.02
N SER A 325 13.32 12.94 -0.99
CA SER A 325 14.28 14.05 -1.18
C SER A 325 15.63 13.52 -1.69
N PRO A 326 15.68 12.96 -2.92
CA PRO A 326 16.83 12.22 -3.43
C PRO A 326 18.13 13.03 -3.49
N GLY A 327 18.03 14.34 -3.71
CA GLY A 327 19.17 15.26 -3.79
C GLY A 327 19.79 15.63 -2.44
N THR A 328 19.21 15.19 -1.31
CA THR A 328 19.69 15.54 0.03
C THR A 328 19.87 14.27 0.86
N ALA A 329 21.02 14.16 1.54
CA ALA A 329 21.29 13.05 2.43
C ALA A 329 20.24 12.98 3.56
N GLY A 330 19.58 11.84 3.70
CA GLY A 330 18.51 11.65 4.66
C GLY A 330 17.57 10.49 4.29
N PRO A 331 16.58 10.22 5.15
CA PRO A 331 15.61 9.14 4.92
C PRO A 331 14.76 9.42 3.67
N GLN A 332 14.77 8.49 2.73
CA GLN A 332 14.03 8.62 1.47
C GLN A 332 12.61 8.06 1.52
N THR A 333 12.33 7.18 2.48
CA THR A 333 11.05 6.50 2.69
C THR A 333 10.64 6.48 4.18
N PRO A 334 10.78 7.59 4.93
CA PRO A 334 10.45 7.59 6.35
C PRO A 334 8.98 7.20 6.55
N LEU A 335 8.72 6.24 7.43
CA LEU A 335 7.39 5.64 7.60
C LEU A 335 6.27 6.66 7.85
N PRO A 336 6.46 7.74 8.65
CA PRO A 336 5.43 8.77 8.83
C PRO A 336 5.03 9.45 7.50
N TRP A 337 6.01 9.77 6.65
CA TRP A 337 5.73 10.37 5.35
C TRP A 337 5.03 9.39 4.40
N VAL A 338 5.46 8.12 4.37
CA VAL A 338 4.79 7.08 3.58
C VAL A 338 3.32 6.94 4.02
N ARG A 339 3.06 7.00 5.32
CA ARG A 339 1.69 7.00 5.87
C ARG A 339 0.89 8.21 5.44
N GLU A 340 1.45 9.43 5.47
CA GLU A 340 0.79 10.64 4.97
C GLU A 340 0.43 10.52 3.48
N VAL A 341 1.32 9.94 2.67
CA VAL A 341 1.07 9.69 1.24
C VAL A 341 -0.09 8.71 1.04
N VAL A 342 -0.11 7.62 1.81
CA VAL A 342 -1.22 6.66 1.78
C VAL A 342 -2.53 7.30 2.23
N ASP A 343 -2.52 8.08 3.30
CA ASP A 343 -3.72 8.75 3.82
C ASP A 343 -4.26 9.81 2.84
N TYR A 344 -3.39 10.56 2.16
CA TYR A 344 -3.77 11.45 1.07
C TYR A 344 -4.43 10.68 -0.09
N THR A 345 -3.84 9.53 -0.44
CA THR A 345 -4.31 8.68 -1.54
C THR A 345 -5.69 8.09 -1.24
N LEU A 346 -5.89 7.52 -0.05
CA LEU A 346 -7.13 6.82 0.31
C LEU A 346 -8.35 7.73 0.49
N LYS A 347 -8.13 9.03 0.66
CA LYS A 347 -9.23 10.02 0.58
C LYS A 347 -9.79 10.18 -0.84
N ARG A 348 -9.07 9.69 -1.86
CA ARG A 348 -9.31 10.00 -3.29
C ARG A 348 -9.43 8.75 -4.16
N ILE A 349 -8.75 7.66 -3.80
CA ILE A 349 -8.72 6.40 -4.55
C ILE A 349 -9.13 5.25 -3.61
N PRO A 350 -10.08 4.37 -4.01
CA PRO A 350 -10.44 3.19 -3.22
C PRO A 350 -9.22 2.29 -2.94
N ALA A 351 -9.12 1.78 -1.71
CA ALA A 351 -7.94 1.04 -1.23
C ALA A 351 -7.67 -0.22 -2.06
N GLU A 352 -8.71 -0.88 -2.57
CA GLU A 352 -8.64 -2.07 -3.42
C GLU A 352 -8.04 -1.82 -4.81
N LYS A 353 -7.76 -0.57 -5.18
CA LYS A 353 -7.02 -0.22 -6.40
C LYS A 353 -5.57 0.19 -6.13
N VAL A 354 -5.21 0.47 -4.89
CA VAL A 354 -3.94 1.12 -4.55
C VAL A 354 -2.86 0.09 -4.24
N LEU A 355 -1.72 0.21 -4.91
CA LEU A 355 -0.48 -0.47 -4.56
C LEU A 355 0.49 0.53 -3.93
N LEU A 356 1.08 0.14 -2.80
CA LEU A 356 2.19 0.91 -2.24
C LEU A 356 3.46 0.63 -3.05
N GLY A 357 4.01 1.67 -3.66
CA GLY A 357 5.33 1.63 -4.31
C GLY A 357 6.45 1.52 -3.26
N LEU A 358 7.25 0.47 -3.37
CA LEU A 358 8.41 0.21 -2.51
C LEU A 358 9.70 0.47 -3.30
N GLY A 359 10.47 1.47 -2.90
CA GLY A 359 11.86 1.63 -3.33
C GLY A 359 12.74 0.74 -2.48
N ILE A 360 13.13 -0.43 -2.98
CA ILE A 360 13.89 -1.45 -2.22
C ILE A 360 15.41 -1.21 -2.23
N TYR A 361 15.80 0.06 -2.11
CA TYR A 361 17.18 0.52 -2.21
C TYR A 361 17.42 1.67 -1.24
N GLY A 362 18.67 2.07 -1.11
CA GLY A 362 19.10 3.27 -0.40
C GLY A 362 19.95 4.19 -1.26
N TYR A 363 20.57 5.16 -0.61
CA TYR A 363 21.64 5.93 -1.22
C TYR A 363 22.80 6.14 -0.26
N ASP A 364 23.97 6.31 -0.87
CA ASP A 364 25.21 6.77 -0.29
C ASP A 364 25.56 8.13 -0.91
N TRP A 365 25.62 9.16 -0.07
CA TRP A 365 25.92 10.53 -0.47
C TRP A 365 27.32 10.92 0.01
N SER A 366 28.09 11.53 -0.88
CA SER A 366 29.38 12.17 -0.60
C SER A 366 29.54 13.47 -1.40
N PRO A 367 30.62 14.24 -1.19
CA PRO A 367 30.93 15.41 -2.03
C PRO A 367 31.06 15.09 -3.52
N ALA A 368 31.42 13.84 -3.88
CA ALA A 368 31.51 13.39 -5.26
C ALA A 368 30.13 13.08 -5.89
N GLY A 369 29.05 13.13 -5.10
CA GLY A 369 27.69 12.89 -5.55
C GLY A 369 27.01 11.75 -4.80
N ARG A 370 26.06 11.10 -5.46
CA ARG A 370 25.19 10.10 -4.84
C ARG A 370 25.21 8.80 -5.63
N ARG A 371 25.29 7.68 -4.93
CA ARG A 371 25.15 6.33 -5.50
C ARG A 371 24.00 5.57 -4.85
N THR A 372 23.30 4.77 -5.63
CA THR A 372 22.27 3.84 -5.11
C THR A 372 22.93 2.74 -4.29
N ILE A 373 22.37 2.40 -3.14
CA ILE A 373 22.84 1.34 -2.25
C ILE A 373 21.90 0.16 -2.32
N LEU A 374 22.46 -1.04 -2.51
CA LEU A 374 21.74 -2.30 -2.47
C LEU A 374 22.25 -3.19 -1.34
N PHE A 375 21.36 -4.04 -0.81
CA PHE A 375 21.69 -4.99 0.25
C PHE A 375 22.70 -6.03 -0.17
N ALA A 376 22.52 -6.55 -1.38
CA ALA A 376 23.20 -7.73 -1.85
C ALA A 376 23.67 -7.53 -3.29
N HIS A 377 24.70 -8.27 -3.65
CA HIS A 377 25.26 -8.32 -4.99
C HIS A 377 24.25 -8.87 -6.00
N ASN A 378 24.07 -8.15 -7.11
CA ASN A 378 23.17 -8.53 -8.20
C ASN A 378 23.78 -8.26 -9.59
N GLY A 379 25.09 -8.04 -9.65
CA GLY A 379 25.83 -7.85 -10.89
C GLY A 379 25.58 -6.49 -11.55
N LEU A 380 25.26 -5.44 -10.80
CA LEU A 380 25.11 -4.06 -11.30
C LEU A 380 26.31 -3.14 -10.99
N ASP A 381 27.40 -3.69 -10.46
CA ASP A 381 28.56 -3.09 -9.77
C ASP A 381 28.98 -1.66 -10.16
N ALA A 382 28.89 -1.30 -11.45
CA ALA A 382 29.22 0.06 -11.94
C ALA A 382 28.18 1.14 -11.57
N TYR A 383 26.93 0.76 -11.30
CA TYR A 383 25.80 1.68 -11.12
C TYR A 383 25.32 1.80 -9.68
N VAL A 384 25.76 0.89 -8.81
CA VAL A 384 25.30 0.78 -7.43
C VAL A 384 26.50 0.57 -6.50
N SER A 385 26.29 0.81 -5.22
CA SER A 385 27.19 0.43 -4.14
C SER A 385 26.52 -0.70 -3.36
N TYR A 386 27.30 -1.64 -2.84
CA TYR A 386 26.75 -2.74 -2.04
C TYR A 386 27.04 -2.53 -0.57
N LEU A 387 26.01 -2.75 0.24
CA LEU A 387 26.06 -2.58 1.69
C LEU A 387 27.15 -3.45 2.31
N ASP A 388 27.21 -4.73 1.93
CA ASP A 388 28.17 -5.70 2.48
C ASP A 388 29.63 -5.27 2.25
N ASP A 389 29.93 -4.68 1.10
CA ASP A 389 31.28 -4.19 0.77
C ASP A 389 31.68 -3.03 1.69
N ILE A 390 30.75 -2.09 1.90
CA ILE A 390 30.95 -0.92 2.77
C ILE A 390 31.11 -1.36 4.23
N LEU A 391 30.24 -2.25 4.71
CA LEU A 391 30.29 -2.74 6.09
C LEU A 391 31.57 -3.53 6.37
N LYS A 392 32.01 -4.37 5.41
CA LYS A 392 33.26 -5.13 5.53
C LYS A 392 34.49 -4.22 5.54
N ARG A 393 34.50 -3.20 4.70
CA ARG A 393 35.64 -2.30 4.48
C ARG A 393 35.80 -1.27 5.59
N TYR A 394 34.74 -0.56 5.93
CA TYR A 394 34.81 0.60 6.83
C TYR A 394 34.30 0.31 8.25
N ARG A 395 33.56 -0.79 8.45
CA ARG A 395 32.99 -1.20 9.75
C ARG A 395 32.28 -0.06 10.50
N PRO A 396 31.39 0.71 9.86
CA PRO A 396 30.70 1.82 10.51
C PRO A 396 29.73 1.30 11.58
N GLU A 397 29.41 2.16 12.55
CA GLU A 397 28.33 1.91 13.50
C GLU A 397 26.97 2.09 12.79
N VAL A 398 26.26 0.99 12.54
CA VAL A 398 24.92 1.01 11.94
C VAL A 398 23.89 1.41 12.99
N LYS A 399 23.13 2.47 12.68
CA LYS A 399 22.10 3.05 13.55
C LYS A 399 20.72 2.81 12.96
N TRP A 400 19.73 2.69 13.84
CA TRP A 400 18.32 2.64 13.48
C TRP A 400 17.65 3.94 13.92
N ASP A 401 17.08 4.67 12.97
CA ASP A 401 16.26 5.86 13.28
C ASP A 401 14.83 5.41 13.57
N GLU A 402 14.40 5.53 14.83
CA GLU A 402 13.06 5.14 15.26
C GLU A 402 11.95 6.00 14.66
N SER A 403 12.25 7.27 14.33
CA SER A 403 11.25 8.20 13.79
C SER A 403 10.97 7.94 12.31
N ALA A 404 12.01 7.63 11.55
CA ALA A 404 11.94 7.29 10.14
C ALA A 404 11.61 5.81 9.92
N ALA A 405 11.90 4.95 10.90
CA ALA A 405 11.93 3.49 10.79
C ALA A 405 12.85 3.02 9.65
N LEU A 406 14.07 3.57 9.61
CA LEU A 406 15.09 3.26 8.60
C LEU A 406 16.49 3.12 9.23
N PRO A 407 17.33 2.20 8.74
CA PRO A 407 18.73 2.15 9.10
C PRO A 407 19.54 3.25 8.38
N HIS A 408 20.58 3.72 9.06
CA HIS A 408 21.53 4.68 8.51
C HIS A 408 22.90 4.54 9.16
N PHE A 409 23.93 5.09 8.52
CA PHE A 409 25.26 5.24 9.10
C PHE A 409 26.07 6.29 8.33
N THR A 410 27.23 6.64 8.89
CA THR A 410 28.23 7.48 8.22
C THR A 410 29.57 6.77 8.23
N TYR A 411 30.40 7.02 7.22
CA TYR A 411 31.78 6.55 7.20
C TYR A 411 32.67 7.56 6.47
N THR A 412 33.98 7.40 6.59
CA THR A 412 34.97 8.19 5.85
C THR A 412 35.72 7.27 4.90
N ASP A 413 35.80 7.63 3.63
CA ASP A 413 36.53 6.84 2.61
C ASP A 413 38.05 7.06 2.70
N GLU A 414 38.82 6.37 1.85
CA GLU A 414 40.30 6.50 1.84
C GLU A 414 40.80 7.88 1.42
N GLN A 415 39.93 8.68 0.79
CA GLN A 415 40.23 10.04 0.35
C GLN A 415 39.87 11.08 1.42
N GLY A 416 39.40 10.63 2.60
CA GLY A 416 38.98 11.50 3.69
C GLY A 416 37.60 12.12 3.47
N GLN A 417 36.82 11.65 2.48
CA GLN A 417 35.48 12.16 2.21
C GLN A 417 34.47 11.55 3.17
N ALA A 418 33.58 12.39 3.71
CA ALA A 418 32.48 11.94 4.55
C ALA A 418 31.34 11.40 3.67
N HIS A 419 30.86 10.21 4.02
CA HIS A 419 29.72 9.55 3.42
C HIS A 419 28.57 9.46 4.41
N THR A 420 27.35 9.67 3.93
CA THR A 420 26.11 9.40 4.66
C THR A 420 25.31 8.37 3.90
N VAL A 421 24.87 7.31 4.58
CA VAL A 421 24.12 6.21 3.97
C VAL A 421 22.77 6.05 4.66
N TRP A 422 21.70 6.03 3.88
CA TRP A 422 20.35 5.62 4.31
C TRP A 422 19.84 4.57 3.35
N TYR A 423 19.27 3.49 3.87
CA TYR A 423 18.83 2.36 3.07
C TYR A 423 17.59 1.70 3.68
N GLU A 424 16.90 0.85 2.93
CA GLU A 424 15.86 -0.01 3.50
C GLU A 424 16.51 -1.12 4.36
N ASN A 425 15.77 -2.03 4.98
CA ASN A 425 16.16 -3.40 5.34
C ASN A 425 14.89 -4.23 5.59
N THR A 426 15.03 -5.49 5.99
CA THR A 426 13.87 -6.35 6.31
C THR A 426 12.95 -5.71 7.35
N ALA A 427 13.48 -4.98 8.34
CA ALA A 427 12.69 -4.32 9.38
C ALA A 427 11.92 -3.09 8.86
N SER A 428 12.56 -2.23 8.08
CA SER A 428 11.89 -1.05 7.50
C SER A 428 10.89 -1.43 6.41
N LEU A 429 11.14 -2.51 5.66
CA LEU A 429 10.19 -3.08 4.70
C LEU A 429 9.00 -3.69 5.44
N ARG A 430 9.23 -4.47 6.50
CA ARG A 430 8.17 -5.05 7.34
C ARG A 430 7.19 -3.97 7.82
N ALA A 431 7.70 -2.86 8.33
CA ALA A 431 6.88 -1.75 8.80
C ALA A 431 6.00 -1.14 7.68
N LYS A 432 6.49 -1.11 6.44
CA LYS A 432 5.70 -0.67 5.27
C LYS A 432 4.67 -1.71 4.86
N LEU A 433 5.00 -3.01 4.91
CA LEU A 433 4.02 -4.08 4.62
C LEU A 433 2.91 -4.13 5.68
N ASP A 434 3.23 -3.83 6.94
CA ASP A 434 2.25 -3.67 8.01
C ASP A 434 1.30 -2.50 7.71
N LEU A 435 1.82 -1.37 7.21
CA LEU A 435 1.00 -0.24 6.76
C LEU A 435 0.06 -0.65 5.60
N VAL A 436 0.54 -1.41 4.61
CA VAL A 436 -0.29 -1.92 3.50
C VAL A 436 -1.47 -2.72 4.03
N ARG A 437 -1.23 -3.64 4.98
CA ARG A 437 -2.28 -4.43 5.63
C ARG A 437 -3.21 -3.58 6.50
N GLU A 438 -2.65 -2.66 7.29
CA GLU A 438 -3.40 -1.77 8.16
C GLU A 438 -4.39 -0.91 7.38
N LYS A 439 -3.96 -0.39 6.23
CA LYS A 439 -4.73 0.50 5.37
C LYS A 439 -5.59 -0.23 4.35
N GLY A 440 -5.53 -1.57 4.30
CA GLY A 440 -6.32 -2.40 3.40
C GLY A 440 -6.03 -2.17 1.92
N LEU A 441 -4.78 -1.82 1.59
CA LEU A 441 -4.38 -1.59 0.20
C LEU A 441 -4.39 -2.92 -0.58
N ALA A 442 -4.58 -2.85 -1.90
CA ALA A 442 -4.59 -4.02 -2.78
C ALA A 442 -3.27 -4.80 -2.80
N GLY A 443 -2.15 -4.14 -2.47
CA GLY A 443 -0.86 -4.79 -2.35
C GLY A 443 0.30 -3.82 -2.55
N VAL A 444 1.34 -4.28 -3.25
CA VAL A 444 2.60 -3.54 -3.42
C VAL A 444 3.03 -3.53 -4.88
N ALA A 445 3.67 -2.44 -5.28
CA ALA A 445 4.50 -2.38 -6.46
C ALA A 445 5.94 -2.11 -6.01
N PHE A 446 6.96 -2.68 -6.63
CA PHE A 446 8.34 -2.43 -6.19
C PHE A 446 9.23 -1.98 -7.33
N TRP A 447 10.00 -0.92 -7.02
CA TRP A 447 11.13 -0.46 -7.82
C TRP A 447 12.41 -1.00 -7.17
N ARG A 448 13.00 -2.06 -7.72
CA ARG A 448 12.64 -2.75 -8.98
C ARG A 448 13.13 -4.18 -9.00
N LEU A 449 12.65 -4.99 -9.94
CA LEU A 449 13.30 -6.25 -10.26
C LEU A 449 14.77 -6.00 -10.61
N GLY A 450 15.63 -6.91 -10.20
CA GLY A 450 17.08 -6.76 -10.12
C GLY A 450 17.54 -6.34 -8.73
N TYR A 451 16.82 -5.45 -8.03
CA TYR A 451 17.24 -4.97 -6.70
C TYR A 451 16.75 -5.84 -5.54
N THR A 452 15.89 -6.81 -5.83
CA THR A 452 15.28 -7.66 -4.81
C THR A 452 16.28 -8.67 -4.27
N THR A 453 15.98 -9.22 -3.10
CA THR A 453 16.77 -10.27 -2.46
C THR A 453 15.89 -11.46 -2.09
N PRO A 454 16.47 -12.65 -1.84
CA PRO A 454 15.73 -13.77 -1.29
C PRO A 454 14.98 -13.43 0.00
N GLU A 455 15.56 -12.60 0.88
CA GLU A 455 14.96 -12.14 2.14
C GLU A 455 13.72 -11.29 1.88
N PHE A 456 13.73 -10.45 0.83
CA PHE A 456 12.55 -9.68 0.43
C PHE A 456 11.38 -10.58 0.05
N TYR A 457 11.60 -11.60 -0.80
CA TYR A 457 10.52 -12.52 -1.18
C TYR A 457 10.09 -13.44 -0.02
N GLN A 458 11.02 -13.84 0.84
CA GLN A 458 10.67 -14.55 2.09
C GLN A 458 9.77 -13.70 2.98
N LEU A 459 10.08 -12.41 3.12
CA LEU A 459 9.22 -11.47 3.84
C LEU A 459 7.85 -11.34 3.17
N LEU A 460 7.77 -11.16 1.84
CA LEU A 460 6.50 -11.06 1.13
C LEU A 460 5.61 -12.30 1.34
N ARG A 461 6.17 -13.51 1.32
CA ARG A 461 5.41 -14.76 1.55
C ARG A 461 4.83 -14.90 2.96
N GLN A 462 5.38 -14.20 3.94
CA GLN A 462 4.77 -14.10 5.28
C GLN A 462 3.51 -13.22 5.25
N TYR A 463 3.47 -12.27 4.31
CA TYR A 463 2.40 -11.29 4.20
C TYR A 463 1.27 -11.74 3.27
N TRP A 464 1.64 -12.25 2.09
CA TRP A 464 0.70 -12.43 1.00
C TRP A 464 0.95 -13.65 0.12
N THR A 465 -0.13 -14.08 -0.52
CA THR A 465 -0.09 -14.92 -1.72
C THR A 465 -0.39 -14.03 -2.93
N PRO A 466 0.37 -14.14 -4.03
CA PRO A 466 0.13 -13.31 -5.20
C PRO A 466 -1.20 -13.65 -5.85
N VAL A 467 -2.03 -12.63 -6.09
CA VAL A 467 -3.24 -12.77 -6.92
C VAL A 467 -2.81 -13.04 -8.35
N LYS A 468 -3.29 -14.13 -8.94
CA LYS A 468 -3.12 -14.44 -10.36
C LYS A 468 -4.49 -14.34 -11.03
N PRO A 469 -4.64 -13.69 -12.20
CA PRO A 469 -5.83 -13.88 -13.01
C PRO A 469 -6.07 -15.37 -13.24
N ARG A 470 -7.33 -15.81 -13.13
CA ARG A 470 -7.69 -17.19 -13.49
C ARG A 470 -7.33 -17.41 -14.96
N ALA A 471 -6.58 -18.47 -15.24
CA ALA A 471 -6.32 -18.88 -16.62
C ALA A 471 -7.65 -18.97 -17.38
N PRO A 472 -7.75 -18.48 -18.63
CA PRO A 472 -8.92 -18.70 -19.45
C PRO A 472 -9.19 -20.21 -19.51
N GLN A 473 -10.41 -20.62 -19.19
CA GLN A 473 -10.83 -22.01 -19.40
C GLN A 473 -10.71 -22.30 -20.90
N GLY A 474 -9.72 -23.09 -21.32
CA GLY A 474 -9.62 -23.52 -22.72
C GLY A 474 -8.23 -23.75 -23.31
N ALA A 475 -7.13 -23.40 -22.64
CA ALA A 475 -5.80 -23.75 -23.13
C ALA A 475 -5.36 -25.12 -22.56
N ARG A 476 -5.70 -26.20 -23.27
CA ARG A 476 -5.03 -27.50 -23.17
C ARG A 476 -4.46 -27.87 -24.52
#